data_AF-A0A4Z0KUA6-F1
#
_entry.id   AF-A0A4Z0KUA6-F1
#
_cell.length_a   1.000
_cell.length_b   1.000
_cell.length_c   1.000
_cell.angle_alpha   90.00
_cell.angle_beta   90.00
_cell.angle_gamma   90.00
#
_symmetry.space_group_name_H-M   'P 1'
#
loop_
_entity.id
_entity.type
_entity.pdbx_description
1 polymer ?
#
loop_
_entity_poly.entity_id
_entity_poly.type
_entity_poly.pdbx_seq_one_letter_code
_entity_poly.pdbx_strand_id
1 'polypeptide(L)' 'DVGHLYKAPETLTRFYRQNDPTNSMNPGIGKTSKRKFWQENTPDETH' A
#
# COMPACT_ATOMS: atom_id res chain seq x y z
N ASP A 1 14.48 18.83 -1.31
CA ASP A 1 13.88 17.55 -0.85
C ASP A 1 12.75 17.12 -1.75
N VAL A 2 13.03 16.14 -2.63
CA VAL A 2 12.04 15.57 -3.55
C VAL A 2 11.49 14.27 -2.96
N GLY A 3 10.17 14.12 -2.90
CA GLY A 3 9.57 12.78 -2.89
C GLY A 3 8.50 12.44 -1.85
N HIS A 4 7.53 13.31 -1.57
CA HIS A 4 6.30 12.91 -0.85
C HIS A 4 5.01 12.98 -1.71
N LEU A 5 5.13 13.28 -3.01
CA LEU A 5 3.95 13.67 -3.80
C LEU A 5 3.31 12.56 -4.65
N TYR A 6 4.00 11.47 -4.98
CA TYR A 6 3.45 10.49 -5.93
C TYR A 6 3.01 9.20 -5.22
N LYS A 7 1.74 8.83 -5.42
CA LYS A 7 1.23 7.48 -5.11
C LYS A 7 2.20 6.48 -5.72
N ALA A 8 2.60 5.45 -4.97
CA ALA A 8 3.52 4.45 -5.53
C ALA A 8 2.94 3.93 -6.85
N PRO A 9 3.75 3.86 -7.93
CA PRO A 9 3.28 3.27 -9.17
C PRO A 9 2.86 1.82 -8.92
N GLU A 10 1.85 1.33 -9.65
CA GLU A 10 1.31 -0.03 -9.46
C GLU A 10 2.39 -1.10 -9.53
N THR A 11 3.41 -0.91 -10.37
CA THR A 11 4.59 -1.78 -10.46
C THR A 11 5.34 -1.88 -9.13
N LEU A 12 5.50 -0.77 -8.42
CA LEU A 12 6.20 -0.72 -7.14
C LEU A 12 5.33 -1.34 -6.02
N THR A 13 4.02 -1.11 -6.03
CA THR A 13 3.09 -1.78 -5.11
C THR A 13 3.09 -3.30 -5.32
N ARG A 14 3.13 -3.77 -6.57
CA ARG A 14 3.26 -5.20 -6.89
C ARG A 14 4.58 -5.78 -6.38
N PHE A 15 5.68 -5.05 -6.56
CA PHE A 15 6.98 -5.45 -6.03
C PHE A 15 6.95 -5.60 -4.50
N TYR A 16 6.38 -4.63 -3.77
CA TYR A 16 6.25 -4.75 -2.32
C TYR A 16 5.33 -5.90 -1.90
N ARG A 17 4.20 -6.11 -2.59
CA ARG A 17 3.28 -7.25 -2.34
C ARG A 17 3.95 -8.60 -2.56
N GLN A 18 4.85 -8.70 -3.54
CA GLN A 18 5.57 -9.94 -3.83
C GLN A 18 6.68 -10.22 -2.82
N ASN A 19 7.37 -9.19 -2.33
CA ASN A 19 8.41 -9.34 -1.31
C ASN A 19 7.84 -9.56 0.10
N ASP A 20 6.70 -8.93 0.42
CA ASP A 20 6.04 -9.07 1.71
C ASP A 20 4.53 -9.30 1.54
N PRO A 21 4.09 -10.54 1.25
CA PRO A 21 2.67 -10.85 1.07
C PRO A 21 1.83 -10.57 2.32
N THR A 22 2.45 -10.43 3.50
CA THR A 22 1.75 -10.21 4.77
C THR A 22 1.66 -8.75 5.19
N ASN A 23 2.38 -7.85 4.52
CA ASN A 23 2.49 -6.44 4.87
C ASN A 23 2.97 -6.22 6.33
N SER A 24 3.96 -7.00 6.76
CA SER A 24 4.54 -6.98 8.11
C SER A 24 5.80 -6.13 8.23
N MET A 25 6.54 -5.93 7.14
CA MET A 25 7.87 -5.30 7.19
C MET A 25 7.84 -3.79 6.94
N ASN A 26 6.78 -3.23 6.34
CA ASN A 26 6.59 -1.78 6.24
C ASN A 26 5.13 -1.39 5.87
N PRO A 27 4.16 -1.57 6.79
CA PRO A 27 2.76 -1.27 6.51
C PRO A 27 2.55 0.18 6.09
N GLY A 28 1.95 0.38 4.92
CA GLY A 28 1.63 1.71 4.38
C GLY A 28 2.68 2.32 3.44
N ILE A 29 3.68 1.55 3.01
CA ILE A 29 4.73 2.03 2.12
C ILE A 29 4.12 2.61 0.83
N GLY A 30 4.52 3.83 0.45
CA GLY A 30 4.07 4.45 -0.80
C GLY A 30 2.56 4.77 -0.87
N LYS A 31 1.91 5.02 0.28
CA LYS A 31 0.45 5.22 0.40
C LYS A 31 -0.38 3.97 0.08
N THR A 32 0.19 2.79 0.31
CA THR A 32 -0.53 1.50 0.25
C THR A 32 -1.24 1.21 1.58
N SER A 33 -1.93 0.07 1.69
CA SER A 33 -2.61 -0.31 2.93
C SER A 33 -1.63 -0.46 4.10
N LYS A 34 -2.06 -0.03 5.30
CA LYS A 34 -1.37 -0.28 6.58
C LYS A 34 -1.83 -1.55 7.28
N ARG A 35 -2.83 -2.25 6.73
CA ARG A 35 -3.40 -3.46 7.31
C ARG A 35 -2.63 -4.69 6.86
N LYS A 36 -2.62 -5.73 7.71
CA LYS A 36 -2.05 -7.03 7.35
C LYS A 36 -2.71 -7.58 6.09
N PHE A 37 -1.96 -8.35 5.31
CA PHE A 37 -2.41 -8.93 4.04
C PHE A 37 -2.95 -7.89 3.04
N TRP A 38 -2.41 -6.67 3.08
CA TRP A 38 -2.71 -5.62 2.11
C TRP A 38 -4.18 -5.21 2.01
N GLN A 39 -5.00 -5.46 3.05
CA GLN A 39 -6.43 -5.14 3.04
C GLN A 39 -6.64 -3.64 2.78
N GLU A 40 -7.17 -3.27 1.62
CA GLU A 40 -7.44 -1.89 1.29
C GLU A 40 -8.64 -1.41 2.10
N ASN A 41 -8.60 -0.16 2.59
CA ASN A 41 -9.83 0.50 3.02
C ASN A 41 -10.59 0.78 1.73
N THR A 42 -11.47 -0.13 1.33
CA THR A 42 -12.60 0.24 0.48
C THR A 42 -13.35 1.30 1.28
N PRO A 43 -13.42 2.58 0.83
CA PRO A 43 -14.44 3.46 1.37
C PRO A 43 -15.75 2.75 1.09
N ASP A 44 -16.39 2.30 2.16
CA ASP A 44 -17.70 1.69 2.15
C ASP A 44 -18.61 2.57 1.30
N GLU A 45 -18.95 2.12 0.09
CA GLU A 45 -20.06 2.72 -0.64
C GLU A 45 -21.30 2.48 0.21
N THR A 46 -22.12 3.53 0.29
CA THR A 46 -23.46 3.63 0.91
C THR A 46 -23.56 3.78 2.43
N HIS A 47 -23.71 5.06 2.83
CA HIS A 47 -24.69 5.48 3.84
C HIS A 47 -26.08 4.89 3.54
#